data_AF-A0A972UUY7-F1
#
_entry.id   AF-A0A972UUY7-F1
#
_cell.length_a   1.000
_cell.length_b   1.000
_cell.length_c   1.000
_cell.angle_alpha   90.00
_cell.angle_beta   90.00
_cell.angle_gamma   90.00
#
_symmetry.space_group_name_H-M   'P 1'
#
loop_
_entity.id
_entity.type
_entity.pdbx_description
1 polymer ?
#
loop_
_entity_poly.entity_id
_entity_poly.type
_entity_poly.pdbx_seq_one_letter_code
_entity_poly.pdbx_strand_id
1 'polypeptide(L)'
;MHKKIFTLTFLISLSVIPLTVKSQYWSGVVTSKFASSGQVLWECYGGSNNYGRNLVQEINTDVNSNVYIAGKTTAGLWFNNIGIGGELFVAKYSPTGELLWAKPIDGATMTVNGIATDSEENCYVVGWFDSLIISDTIRLYCKNHSEIFIIKYDKYGETIWVKSSLGRDYRLRAESISINETNNHLYITGWEDDDYPHGNNTKLIVAKYNLTNGELLREVEIYKNQDTPHGSGNIGNCIINNGSSIFICGTLSIASGKQANFYVAKLDTGLNIIWDKGPTETASQNIAYDIALDDENNVYVTGFYKDSITIGNQLLPDLSYQDIFISKFSEEGNFIWAKNAGSVVAGYLGHDVGYSICFDYNNSIYVSGYVGKDAVFSPTIQTQHAGPFIAKLDKNGDYEYVNSYYTGYDDNDERGTGHVACASNGDFYFSTSFEDSITLNIESYKKRLTNAFFELYPNPAKETIYLSYNPNQTVNSARILNLSGQTVFKARGIKNKQLNIGFLTSGIYLVELEFSDNSRATQKLIVTKE
;
A
#
# COMPACT_ATOMS: atom_id res chain seq x y z
N MET A 1 -15.21 54.64 -30.71
CA MET A 1 -13.97 53.82 -30.76
C MET A 1 -13.90 52.98 -29.50
N HIS A 2 -14.35 51.72 -29.55
CA HIS A 2 -14.20 50.79 -28.44
C HIS A 2 -12.80 50.17 -28.48
N LYS A 3 -11.96 50.51 -27.49
CA LYS A 3 -10.72 49.78 -27.23
C LYS A 3 -11.08 48.45 -26.56
N LYS A 4 -10.97 47.35 -27.30
CA LYS A 4 -10.95 46.00 -26.75
C LYS A 4 -9.64 45.83 -25.97
N ILE A 5 -9.73 45.68 -24.66
CA ILE A 5 -8.62 45.19 -23.83
C ILE A 5 -8.62 43.67 -24.01
N PHE A 6 -7.61 43.15 -24.73
CA PHE A 6 -7.32 41.72 -24.75
C PHE A 6 -6.61 41.38 -23.44
N THR A 7 -7.34 40.78 -22.50
CA THR A 7 -6.73 40.16 -21.32
C THR A 7 -6.13 38.84 -21.77
N LEU A 8 -4.83 38.86 -22.06
CA LEU A 8 -4.03 37.66 -22.32
C LEU A 8 -3.98 36.86 -21.02
N THR A 9 -4.82 35.83 -20.91
CA THR A 9 -4.79 34.93 -19.76
C THR A 9 -3.63 33.95 -20.01
N PHE A 10 -2.49 34.20 -19.37
CA PHE A 10 -1.44 33.19 -19.29
C PHE A 10 -2.02 31.98 -18.56
N LEU A 11 -2.22 30.89 -19.29
CA LEU A 11 -2.31 29.56 -18.71
C LEU A 11 -0.93 29.24 -18.14
N ILE A 12 -0.70 29.61 -16.88
CA ILE A 12 0.35 28.97 -16.11
C ILE A 12 -0.16 27.54 -15.90
N SER A 13 0.29 26.60 -16.72
CA SER A 13 0.43 25.25 -16.21
C SER A 13 1.31 25.41 -14.98
N LEU A 14 0.75 25.25 -13.78
CA LEU A 14 1.59 24.91 -12.64
C LEU A 14 2.20 23.56 -13.00
N SER A 15 3.34 23.59 -13.69
CA SER A 15 4.33 22.54 -13.54
C SER A 15 4.61 22.54 -12.05
N VAL A 16 4.03 21.56 -11.35
CA VAL A 16 4.51 21.21 -10.03
C VAL A 16 6.00 20.95 -10.26
N ILE A 17 6.84 21.85 -9.79
CA ILE A 17 8.28 21.60 -9.79
C ILE A 17 8.41 20.31 -8.99
N PRO A 18 8.94 19.21 -9.57
CA PRO A 18 9.12 17.98 -8.82
C PRO A 18 9.89 18.35 -7.55
N LEU A 19 9.34 18.01 -6.40
CA LEU A 19 10.02 18.24 -5.14
C LEU A 19 11.16 17.22 -5.09
N THR A 20 12.33 17.61 -5.57
CA THR A 20 13.53 16.80 -5.46
C THR A 20 14.06 16.94 -4.04
N VAL A 21 13.64 16.03 -3.15
CA VAL A 21 14.31 15.86 -1.86
C VAL A 21 15.46 14.88 -2.06
N LYS A 22 16.68 15.41 -2.21
CA LYS A 22 17.87 14.56 -2.22
C LYS A 22 18.15 14.08 -0.79
N SER A 23 18.16 12.77 -0.61
CA SER A 23 18.71 12.16 0.60
C SER A 23 20.15 12.65 0.82
N GLN A 24 20.55 12.81 2.08
CA GLN A 24 21.95 13.04 2.46
C GLN A 24 22.81 11.77 2.39
N TYR A 25 22.15 10.63 2.17
CA TYR A 25 22.76 9.30 2.12
C TYR A 25 22.80 8.77 0.70
N TRP A 26 23.87 8.04 0.38
CA TRP A 26 24.01 7.36 -0.90
C TRP A 26 23.05 6.19 -1.08
N SER A 27 22.63 5.51 -0.02
CA SER A 27 21.57 4.51 -0.12
C SER A 27 20.78 4.43 1.19
N GLY A 28 19.58 3.86 1.14
CA GLY A 28 18.76 3.77 2.33
C GLY A 28 17.30 3.40 2.05
N VAL A 29 16.47 3.73 3.02
CA VAL A 29 15.03 3.62 3.00
C VAL A 29 14.40 4.98 3.24
N VAL A 30 13.30 5.26 2.56
CA VAL A 30 12.45 6.43 2.79
C VAL A 30 11.09 5.95 3.27
N THR A 31 10.51 6.67 4.21
CA THR A 31 9.12 6.55 4.63
C THR A 31 8.44 7.88 4.39
N SER A 32 7.37 7.86 3.62
CA SER A 32 6.65 9.06 3.20
C SER A 32 5.20 8.95 3.65
N LYS A 33 4.67 10.03 4.22
CA LYS A 33 3.24 10.18 4.51
C LYS A 33 2.58 11.00 3.42
N PHE A 34 1.37 10.60 3.05
CA PHE A 34 0.58 11.29 2.05
C PHE A 34 -0.79 11.68 2.59
N ALA A 35 -1.27 12.82 2.11
CA ALA A 35 -2.69 13.15 2.19
C ALA A 35 -3.47 12.29 1.18
N SER A 36 -4.77 12.08 1.43
CA SER A 36 -5.69 11.34 0.55
C SER A 36 -5.75 11.88 -0.90
N SER A 37 -5.28 13.10 -1.14
CA SER A 37 -5.14 13.71 -2.46
C SER A 37 -3.88 13.30 -3.23
N GLY A 38 -3.01 12.47 -2.65
CA GLY A 38 -1.71 12.08 -3.20
C GLY A 38 -0.58 13.07 -2.96
N GLN A 39 -0.78 14.09 -2.11
CA GLN A 39 0.27 15.05 -1.76
C GLN A 39 1.14 14.48 -0.63
N VAL A 40 2.46 14.55 -0.77
CA VAL A 40 3.38 14.24 0.34
C VAL A 40 3.24 15.28 1.44
N LEU A 41 3.04 14.79 2.66
CA LEU A 41 2.98 15.58 3.89
C LEU A 41 4.34 15.65 4.57
N TRP A 42 5.08 14.53 4.61
CA TRP A 42 6.45 14.47 5.10
C TRP A 42 7.18 13.24 4.57
N GLU A 43 8.51 13.28 4.64
CA GLU A 43 9.41 12.15 4.32
C GLU A 43 10.47 12.02 5.41
N CYS A 44 10.75 10.79 5.82
CA CYS A 44 11.78 10.42 6.78
C CYS A 44 12.75 9.44 6.13
N TYR A 45 14.04 9.59 6.41
CA TYR A 45 15.10 8.79 5.79
C TYR A 45 15.87 8.01 6.85
N GLY A 46 16.09 6.72 6.57
CA GLY A 46 17.13 5.92 7.19
C GLY A 46 18.16 5.56 6.14
N GLY A 47 19.42 5.98 6.28
CA GLY A 47 20.38 5.77 5.19
C GLY A 47 21.83 5.56 5.61
N SER A 48 22.65 5.23 4.63
CA SER A 48 24.08 4.96 4.77
C SER A 48 24.86 5.60 3.62
N ASN A 49 26.10 5.98 3.91
CA ASN A 49 27.09 6.34 2.89
C ASN A 49 28.04 5.18 2.57
N ASN A 50 27.81 4.01 3.18
CA ASN A 50 28.56 2.80 2.88
C ASN A 50 27.89 2.05 1.73
N TYR A 51 28.72 1.30 1.00
CA TYR A 51 28.20 0.39 -0.01
C TYR A 51 27.41 -0.74 0.64
N GLY A 52 26.15 -0.92 0.23
CA GLY A 52 25.33 -2.05 0.65
C GLY A 52 23.87 -1.88 0.30
N ARG A 53 23.14 -2.99 0.36
CA ARG A 53 21.71 -3.08 0.03
C ARG A 53 20.89 -2.80 1.29
N ASN A 54 19.97 -1.85 1.18
CA ASN A 54 19.04 -1.47 2.24
C ASN A 54 17.63 -1.69 1.72
N LEU A 55 16.85 -2.54 2.38
CA LEU A 55 15.51 -2.93 1.97
C LEU A 55 14.54 -2.63 3.09
N VAL A 56 13.47 -1.89 2.82
CA VAL A 56 12.26 -1.98 3.63
C VAL A 56 11.42 -3.13 3.10
N GLN A 57 11.06 -4.04 3.99
CA GLN A 57 10.35 -5.27 3.64
C GLN A 57 8.90 -5.24 4.09
N GLU A 58 8.59 -4.41 5.07
CA GLU A 58 7.23 -4.30 5.59
C GLU A 58 6.98 -2.94 6.24
N ILE A 59 5.72 -2.49 6.19
CA ILE A 59 5.22 -1.29 6.85
C ILE A 59 3.87 -1.56 7.50
N ASN A 60 3.64 -1.04 8.70
CA ASN A 60 2.31 -1.09 9.33
C ASN A 60 2.08 0.14 10.21
N THR A 61 0.84 0.39 10.61
CA THR A 61 0.48 1.48 11.53
C THR A 61 -0.17 0.95 12.80
N ASP A 62 -0.09 1.71 13.89
CA ASP A 62 -0.87 1.43 15.10
C ASP A 62 -2.17 2.26 15.14
N VAL A 63 -2.97 2.04 16.19
CA VAL A 63 -4.25 2.73 16.42
C VAL A 63 -4.11 4.26 16.47
N ASN A 64 -2.93 4.78 16.85
CA ASN A 64 -2.62 6.20 16.92
C ASN A 64 -1.99 6.74 15.62
N SER A 65 -1.98 5.94 14.56
CA SER A 65 -1.38 6.27 13.26
C SER A 65 0.13 6.48 13.31
N ASN A 66 0.83 5.99 14.35
CA ASN A 66 2.28 5.86 14.28
C ASN A 66 2.61 4.80 13.23
N VAL A 67 3.71 4.97 12.51
CA VAL A 67 4.13 4.06 11.45
C VAL A 67 5.36 3.28 11.88
N TYR A 68 5.34 1.99 11.60
CA TYR A 68 6.43 1.06 11.85
C TYR A 68 6.93 0.55 10.51
N ILE A 69 8.25 0.53 10.34
CA ILE A 69 8.90 -0.09 9.21
C ILE A 69 9.86 -1.16 9.72
N ALA A 70 9.98 -2.24 8.95
CA ALA A 70 11.00 -3.25 9.20
C ALA A 70 11.67 -3.68 7.90
N GLY A 71 12.91 -4.13 8.01
CA GLY A 71 13.68 -4.47 6.82
C GLY A 71 15.09 -4.94 7.10
N LYS A 72 15.90 -4.95 6.04
CA LYS A 72 17.26 -5.49 6.00
C LYS A 72 18.27 -4.43 5.56
N THR A 73 19.47 -4.49 6.12
CA THR A 73 20.61 -3.67 5.68
C THR A 73 21.89 -4.50 5.65
N THR A 74 22.76 -4.25 4.66
CA THR A 74 24.15 -4.74 4.66
C THR A 74 25.17 -3.63 4.86
N ALA A 75 24.71 -2.37 5.01
CA ALA A 75 25.55 -1.18 5.11
C ALA A 75 25.56 -0.55 6.51
N GLY A 76 24.68 -1.04 7.40
CA GLY A 76 24.18 -0.29 8.55
C GLY A 76 23.34 0.91 8.11
N LEU A 77 22.45 1.41 8.98
CA LEU A 77 21.59 2.56 8.68
C LEU A 77 21.70 3.61 9.77
N TRP A 78 21.53 4.87 9.38
CA TRP A 78 21.38 6.00 10.28
C TRP A 78 19.98 6.57 10.13
N PHE A 79 19.22 6.51 11.22
CA PHE A 79 17.92 7.16 11.36
C PHE A 79 18.13 8.43 12.19
N ASN A 80 18.14 9.59 11.53
CA ASN A 80 18.60 10.84 12.14
C ASN A 80 20.01 10.67 12.76
N ASN A 81 20.13 10.75 14.08
CA ASN A 81 21.39 10.58 14.83
C ASN A 81 21.55 9.17 15.44
N ILE A 82 20.63 8.24 15.16
CA ILE A 82 20.66 6.87 15.67
C ILE A 82 21.26 5.96 14.61
N GLY A 83 22.48 5.51 14.84
CA GLY A 83 23.13 4.50 14.00
C GLY A 83 22.73 3.09 14.44
N ILE A 84 22.30 2.26 13.48
CA ILE A 84 22.03 0.84 13.68
C ILE A 84 22.99 0.01 12.82
N GLY A 85 23.63 -0.99 13.44
CA GLY A 85 24.66 -1.81 12.81
C GLY A 85 24.27 -3.27 12.56
N GLY A 86 23.06 -3.68 12.92
CA GLY A 86 22.57 -5.05 12.70
C GLY A 86 22.18 -5.32 11.24
N GLU A 87 21.89 -6.59 10.93
CA GLU A 87 21.47 -7.02 9.58
C GLU A 87 20.01 -6.67 9.27
N LEU A 88 19.16 -6.64 10.30
CA LEU A 88 17.76 -6.24 10.19
C LEU A 88 17.49 -5.03 11.07
N PHE A 89 16.40 -4.34 10.79
CA PHE A 89 15.97 -3.17 11.56
C PHE A 89 14.47 -3.09 11.73
N VAL A 90 14.09 -2.38 12.78
CA VAL A 90 12.73 -1.91 13.01
C VAL A 90 12.81 -0.44 13.42
N ALA A 91 11.97 0.41 12.83
CA ALA A 91 11.87 1.81 13.22
C ALA A 91 10.41 2.22 13.36
N LYS A 92 10.13 3.10 14.34
CA LYS A 92 8.81 3.69 14.60
C LYS A 92 8.88 5.19 14.43
N TYR A 93 7.93 5.76 13.68
CA TYR A 93 7.72 7.20 13.56
C TYR A 93 6.34 7.61 14.03
N SER A 94 6.24 8.83 14.56
CA SER A 94 4.97 9.44 14.90
C SER A 94 4.16 9.83 13.64
N PRO A 95 2.86 10.14 13.76
CA PRO A 95 2.06 10.60 12.62
C PRO A 95 2.56 11.91 11.99
N THR A 96 3.40 12.66 12.71
CA THR A 96 4.02 13.91 12.24
C THR A 96 5.42 13.71 11.66
N GLY A 97 5.92 12.47 11.57
CA GLY A 97 7.24 12.15 11.02
C GLY A 97 8.39 12.29 12.01
N GLU A 98 8.11 12.34 13.32
CA GLU A 98 9.16 12.29 14.33
C GLU A 98 9.62 10.84 14.52
N LEU A 99 10.93 10.57 14.48
CA LEU A 99 11.47 9.25 14.83
C LEU A 99 11.29 9.02 16.34
N LEU A 100 10.46 8.05 16.70
CA LEU A 100 10.22 7.68 18.09
C LEU A 100 11.31 6.72 18.61
N TRP A 101 11.66 5.71 17.81
CA TRP A 101 12.79 4.82 18.07
C TRP A 101 13.20 4.06 16.80
N ALA A 102 14.44 3.59 16.76
CA ALA A 102 14.94 2.64 15.76
C ALA A 102 15.85 1.63 16.44
N LYS A 103 15.74 0.36 16.06
CA LYS A 103 16.48 -0.75 16.67
C LYS A 103 17.04 -1.71 15.62
N PRO A 104 18.27 -2.22 15.84
CA PRO A 104 18.75 -3.37 15.10
C PRO A 104 18.09 -4.65 15.63
N ILE A 105 17.83 -5.58 14.73
CA ILE A 105 17.74 -7.01 15.05
C ILE A 105 19.03 -7.61 14.46
N ASP A 106 19.86 -8.16 15.34
CA ASP A 106 21.24 -8.54 15.03
C ASP A 106 21.41 -10.07 15.01
N GLY A 107 22.49 -10.56 14.41
CA GLY A 107 22.76 -11.97 14.18
C GLY A 107 23.15 -12.26 12.73
N ALA A 108 23.26 -13.53 12.36
CA ALA A 108 23.67 -13.94 11.02
C ALA A 108 22.48 -14.44 10.19
N THR A 109 22.55 -14.18 8.88
CA THR A 109 21.62 -14.52 7.79
C THR A 109 20.15 -14.61 8.18
N MET A 110 19.44 -13.52 7.91
CA MET A 110 18.03 -13.38 8.25
C MET A 110 17.26 -12.49 7.26
N THR A 111 15.93 -12.53 7.36
CA THR A 111 14.97 -11.61 6.72
C THR A 111 13.95 -11.13 7.75
N VAL A 112 13.38 -9.94 7.56
CA VAL A 112 12.05 -9.60 8.12
C VAL A 112 11.03 -9.69 6.99
N ASN A 113 9.88 -10.31 7.25
CA ASN A 113 8.84 -10.44 6.23
C ASN A 113 7.47 -9.93 6.69
N GLY A 114 7.25 -9.63 7.98
CA GLY A 114 5.95 -9.17 8.44
C GLY A 114 6.00 -8.38 9.75
N ILE A 115 5.07 -7.43 9.89
CA ILE A 115 4.86 -6.65 11.11
C ILE A 115 3.37 -6.47 11.40
N ALA A 116 2.97 -6.72 12.64
CA ALA A 116 1.62 -6.45 13.14
C ALA A 116 1.68 -5.59 14.40
N THR A 117 0.64 -4.80 14.66
CA THR A 117 0.54 -3.90 15.82
C THR A 117 -0.71 -4.24 16.63
N ASP A 118 -0.63 -4.13 17.95
CA ASP A 118 -1.80 -4.27 18.84
C ASP A 118 -2.35 -2.92 19.31
N SER A 119 -3.50 -2.94 19.97
CA SER A 119 -4.18 -1.75 20.48
C SER A 119 -3.41 -1.01 21.58
N GLU A 120 -2.38 -1.62 22.16
CA GLU A 120 -1.46 -1.02 23.13
C GLU A 120 -0.22 -0.39 22.49
N GLU A 121 -0.16 -0.33 21.15
CA GLU A 121 0.96 0.17 20.35
C GLU A 121 2.22 -0.70 20.45
N ASN A 122 2.10 -1.96 20.86
CA ASN A 122 3.17 -2.94 20.73
C ASN A 122 3.26 -3.40 19.27
N CYS A 123 4.44 -3.83 18.82
CA CYS A 123 4.60 -4.45 17.51
C CYS A 123 5.17 -5.86 17.58
N TYR A 124 4.78 -6.67 16.61
CA TYR A 124 5.14 -8.07 16.43
C TYR A 124 5.85 -8.20 15.09
N VAL A 125 7.12 -8.59 15.11
CA VAL A 125 7.95 -8.70 13.92
C VAL A 125 8.26 -10.17 13.67
N VAL A 126 8.05 -10.62 12.44
CA VAL A 126 8.32 -12.00 12.01
C VAL A 126 9.27 -12.07 10.84
N GLY A 127 9.96 -13.19 10.76
CA GLY A 127 10.86 -13.50 9.66
C GLY A 127 11.49 -14.86 9.89
N TRP A 128 12.66 -15.07 9.31
CA TRP A 128 13.44 -16.29 9.54
C TRP A 128 14.91 -15.99 9.71
N PHE A 129 15.59 -16.92 10.38
CA PHE A 129 17.02 -16.86 10.68
C PHE A 129 17.60 -18.28 10.62
N ASP A 130 18.88 -18.41 10.27
CA ASP A 130 19.55 -19.72 10.17
C ASP A 130 20.71 -19.91 11.17
N SER A 131 20.98 -18.91 12.00
CA SER A 131 22.10 -18.95 12.94
C SER A 131 21.76 -18.39 14.32
N LEU A 132 21.86 -17.08 14.50
CA LEU A 132 21.62 -16.39 15.77
C LEU A 132 20.68 -15.24 15.48
N ILE A 133 19.72 -15.00 16.37
CA ILE A 133 18.95 -13.76 16.39
C ILE A 133 19.06 -13.11 17.77
N ILE A 134 19.29 -11.80 17.76
CA ILE A 134 19.48 -10.96 18.94
C ILE A 134 18.51 -9.79 18.87
N SER A 135 17.69 -9.65 19.91
CA SER A 135 16.88 -8.46 20.15
C SER A 135 17.14 -7.96 21.57
N ASP A 136 17.67 -6.75 21.67
CA ASP A 136 18.21 -6.17 22.91
C ASP A 136 19.20 -7.13 23.61
N THR A 137 18.79 -7.78 24.70
CA THR A 137 19.62 -8.71 25.47
C THR A 137 19.28 -10.19 25.23
N ILE A 138 18.16 -10.47 24.56
CA ILE A 138 17.65 -11.81 24.32
C ILE A 138 18.34 -12.40 23.09
N ARG A 139 18.82 -13.63 23.21
CA ARG A 139 19.54 -14.37 22.16
C ARG A 139 18.88 -15.72 21.94
N LEU A 140 18.52 -16.03 20.70
CA LEU A 140 18.07 -17.36 20.29
C LEU A 140 19.00 -17.91 19.21
N TYR A 141 19.34 -19.19 19.34
CA TYR A 141 20.15 -19.92 18.37
C TYR A 141 19.25 -20.83 17.55
N CYS A 142 19.40 -20.77 16.24
CA CYS A 142 18.81 -21.73 15.32
C CYS A 142 19.41 -23.11 15.64
N LYS A 143 18.57 -24.12 15.81
CA LYS A 143 19.05 -25.46 16.16
C LYS A 143 19.47 -26.28 14.93
N ASN A 144 18.80 -26.04 13.80
CA ASN A 144 18.97 -26.80 12.55
C ASN A 144 19.17 -25.85 11.35
N HIS A 145 18.29 -25.90 10.35
CA HIS A 145 18.44 -25.15 9.10
C HIS A 145 18.03 -23.69 9.24
N SER A 146 16.75 -23.38 9.01
CA SER A 146 16.18 -22.05 9.24
C SER A 146 14.93 -22.17 10.09
N GLU A 147 14.75 -21.24 11.02
CA GLU A 147 13.59 -21.17 11.90
C GLU A 147 12.83 -19.85 11.70
N ILE A 148 11.53 -19.89 11.94
CA ILE A 148 10.73 -18.66 12.09
C ILE A 148 11.13 -18.01 13.40
N PHE A 149 11.32 -16.69 13.41
CA PHE A 149 11.35 -15.91 14.63
C PHE A 149 10.10 -15.06 14.78
N ILE A 150 9.74 -14.75 16.02
CA ILE A 150 8.71 -13.79 16.38
C ILE A 150 9.28 -12.93 17.51
N ILE A 151 9.33 -11.62 17.31
CA ILE A 151 9.75 -10.65 18.33
C ILE A 151 8.56 -9.76 18.67
N LYS A 152 8.24 -9.62 19.96
CA LYS A 152 7.31 -8.59 20.44
C LYS A 152 8.09 -7.44 21.07
N TYR A 153 7.88 -6.23 20.56
CA TYR A 153 8.36 -4.99 21.16
C TYR A 153 7.20 -4.24 21.81
N ASP A 154 7.47 -3.57 22.92
CA ASP A 154 6.53 -2.59 23.46
C ASP A 154 6.50 -1.29 22.63
N LYS A 155 5.60 -0.38 22.98
CA LYS A 155 5.47 0.91 22.30
C LYS A 155 6.69 1.82 22.35
N TYR A 156 7.60 1.60 23.31
CA TYR A 156 8.87 2.31 23.48
C TYR A 156 10.05 1.59 22.81
N GLY A 157 9.79 0.44 22.20
CA GLY A 157 10.76 -0.39 21.52
C GLY A 157 11.49 -1.38 22.44
N GLU A 158 11.11 -1.54 23.71
CA GLU A 158 11.70 -2.57 24.58
C GLU A 158 11.23 -3.96 24.16
N THR A 159 12.16 -4.91 24.04
CA THR A 159 11.80 -6.30 23.72
C THR A 159 11.05 -6.95 24.89
N ILE A 160 9.78 -7.31 24.67
CA ILE A 160 8.96 -8.05 25.65
C ILE A 160 9.32 -9.53 25.63
N TRP A 161 9.36 -10.13 24.44
CA TRP A 161 9.80 -11.52 24.25
C TRP A 161 10.29 -11.79 22.84
N VAL A 162 11.09 -12.86 22.70
CA VAL A 162 11.53 -13.43 21.42
C VAL A 162 11.23 -14.93 21.42
N LYS A 163 10.66 -15.44 20.32
CA LYS A 163 10.32 -16.86 20.13
C LYS A 163 10.84 -17.37 18.79
N SER A 164 11.04 -18.69 18.70
CA SER A 164 11.32 -19.37 17.44
C SER A 164 10.50 -20.64 17.26
N SER A 165 10.41 -21.17 16.03
CA SER A 165 9.65 -22.38 15.67
C SER A 165 10.26 -23.73 16.14
N LEU A 166 11.08 -23.70 17.19
CA LEU A 166 11.59 -24.85 17.98
C LEU A 166 12.61 -25.78 17.33
N GLY A 167 13.13 -25.48 16.14
CA GLY A 167 14.26 -26.22 15.53
C GLY A 167 13.91 -27.61 15.05
N ARG A 168 13.10 -27.64 13.99
CA ARG A 168 12.70 -28.86 13.27
C ARG A 168 13.75 -29.22 12.20
N ASP A 169 13.72 -30.45 11.68
CA ASP A 169 14.70 -30.97 10.71
C ASP A 169 14.50 -30.47 9.27
N TYR A 170 13.79 -29.37 9.10
CA TYR A 170 13.46 -28.77 7.81
C TYR A 170 13.55 -27.25 7.89
N ARG A 171 13.64 -26.59 6.74
CA ARG A 171 13.71 -25.13 6.64
C ARG A 171 12.33 -24.54 6.84
N LEU A 172 12.18 -23.66 7.82
CA LEU A 172 10.98 -22.86 8.01
C LEU A 172 11.25 -21.40 7.67
N ARG A 173 10.29 -20.78 6.98
CA ARG A 173 10.29 -19.34 6.68
C ARG A 173 8.92 -18.74 6.93
N ALA A 174 8.86 -17.62 7.64
CA ALA A 174 7.64 -16.83 7.78
C ALA A 174 7.56 -15.82 6.64
N GLU A 175 6.37 -15.60 6.10
CA GLU A 175 6.10 -14.68 4.99
C GLU A 175 5.19 -13.52 5.40
N SER A 176 4.28 -13.71 6.37
CA SER A 176 3.42 -12.63 6.85
C SER A 176 2.85 -12.97 8.23
N ILE A 177 2.34 -11.96 8.93
CA ILE A 177 1.72 -12.07 10.26
C ILE A 177 0.42 -11.27 10.31
N SER A 178 -0.59 -11.83 10.96
CA SER A 178 -1.78 -11.11 11.41
C SER A 178 -2.08 -11.43 12.87
N ILE A 179 -2.72 -10.51 13.58
CA ILE A 179 -3.12 -10.71 14.97
C ILE A 179 -4.63 -10.61 15.14
N ASN A 180 -5.12 -11.19 16.23
CA ASN A 180 -6.50 -11.09 16.67
C ASN A 180 -6.50 -10.98 18.20
N GLU A 181 -6.59 -9.75 18.68
CA GLU A 181 -6.58 -9.46 20.12
C GLU A 181 -7.81 -10.01 20.84
N THR A 182 -8.96 -10.06 20.16
CA THR A 182 -10.22 -10.53 20.75
C THR A 182 -10.15 -12.00 21.16
N ASN A 183 -9.46 -12.83 20.37
CA ASN A 183 -9.27 -14.24 20.67
C ASN A 183 -7.86 -14.58 21.18
N ASN A 184 -7.02 -13.57 21.42
CA ASN A 184 -5.64 -13.70 21.92
C ASN A 184 -4.75 -14.61 21.05
N HIS A 185 -4.87 -14.50 19.72
CA HIS A 185 -4.04 -15.27 18.78
C HIS A 185 -3.27 -14.37 17.81
N LEU A 186 -2.11 -14.86 17.37
CA LEU A 186 -1.43 -14.39 16.17
C LEU A 186 -1.31 -15.55 15.18
N TYR A 187 -1.33 -15.22 13.90
CA TYR A 187 -1.29 -16.16 12.80
C TYR A 187 -0.16 -15.80 11.86
N ILE A 188 0.62 -16.80 11.45
CA ILE A 188 1.76 -16.64 10.55
C ILE A 188 1.56 -17.56 9.36
N THR A 189 1.66 -17.02 8.16
CA THR A 189 1.87 -17.80 6.94
C THR A 189 3.35 -17.99 6.71
N GLY A 190 3.71 -19.12 6.12
CA GLY A 190 5.08 -19.43 5.83
C GLY A 190 5.21 -20.67 4.98
N TRP A 191 6.44 -21.13 4.79
CA TRP A 191 6.67 -22.39 4.13
C TRP A 191 7.72 -23.25 4.81
N GLU A 192 7.57 -24.53 4.57
CA GLU A 192 8.46 -25.61 4.98
C GLU A 192 9.10 -26.23 3.73
N ASP A 193 10.42 -26.39 3.72
CA ASP A 193 11.16 -27.09 2.65
C ASP A 193 11.96 -28.25 3.25
N ASP A 194 11.79 -29.42 2.64
CA ASP A 194 12.49 -30.66 3.01
C ASP A 194 14.02 -30.52 2.71
N ASP A 195 14.87 -31.14 3.51
CA ASP A 195 16.31 -30.90 3.47
C ASP A 195 17.04 -31.47 2.21
N TYR A 196 18.08 -30.76 1.75
CA TYR A 196 18.95 -31.20 0.66
C TYR A 196 19.87 -32.34 1.14
N PRO A 197 20.06 -33.44 0.39
CA PRO A 197 19.76 -33.62 -1.03
C PRO A 197 18.49 -34.44 -1.32
N HIS A 198 17.59 -34.62 -0.36
CA HIS A 198 16.53 -35.64 -0.44
C HIS A 198 15.11 -35.10 -0.55
N GLY A 199 14.92 -33.78 -0.43
CA GLY A 199 13.61 -33.14 -0.53
C GLY A 199 13.48 -32.22 -1.74
N ASN A 200 12.47 -32.42 -2.59
CA ASN A 200 12.04 -31.40 -3.56
C ASN A 200 10.61 -30.92 -3.20
N ASN A 201 10.22 -30.91 -1.93
CA ASN A 201 8.86 -30.55 -1.54
C ASN A 201 8.86 -29.27 -0.73
N THR A 202 8.04 -28.32 -1.15
CA THR A 202 7.72 -27.13 -0.37
C THR A 202 6.25 -27.20 0.07
N LYS A 203 5.99 -26.97 1.36
CA LYS A 203 4.63 -26.89 1.92
C LYS A 203 4.33 -25.46 2.32
N LEU A 204 3.12 -25.01 2.01
CA LEU A 204 2.55 -23.80 2.61
C LEU A 204 2.00 -24.18 3.98
N ILE A 205 2.42 -23.44 5.00
CA ILE A 205 1.93 -23.61 6.37
C ILE A 205 1.20 -22.36 6.86
N VAL A 206 0.19 -22.58 7.70
CA VAL A 206 -0.39 -21.54 8.55
C VAL A 206 -0.23 -21.99 10.00
N ALA A 207 0.46 -21.18 10.79
CA ALA A 207 0.74 -21.43 12.19
C ALA A 207 -0.01 -20.41 13.06
N LYS A 208 -0.64 -20.89 14.13
CA LYS A 208 -1.39 -20.13 15.12
C LYS A 208 -0.64 -20.17 16.44
N TYR A 209 -0.37 -19.01 17.02
CA TYR A 209 0.29 -18.85 18.30
C TYR A 209 -0.58 -18.06 19.28
N ASN A 210 -0.28 -18.20 20.57
CA ASN A 210 -0.86 -17.37 21.61
C ASN A 210 -0.23 -15.96 21.57
N LEU A 211 -1.07 -14.93 21.49
CA LEU A 211 -0.62 -13.54 21.31
C LEU A 211 0.10 -12.97 22.55
N THR A 212 -0.24 -13.44 23.75
CA THR A 212 0.34 -12.98 25.00
C THR A 212 1.77 -13.51 25.20
N ASN A 213 1.97 -14.82 25.01
CA ASN A 213 3.20 -15.51 25.39
C ASN A 213 4.00 -16.11 24.22
N GLY A 214 3.49 -16.02 22.99
CA GLY A 214 4.14 -16.49 21.77
C GLY A 214 4.27 -18.01 21.63
N GLU A 215 3.51 -18.80 22.40
CA GLU A 215 3.50 -20.27 22.28
C GLU A 215 2.73 -20.75 21.05
N LEU A 216 3.29 -21.72 20.32
CA LEU A 216 2.62 -22.36 19.19
C LEU A 216 1.42 -23.18 19.69
N LEU A 217 0.24 -22.91 19.14
CA LEU A 217 -1.01 -23.59 19.51
C LEU A 217 -1.41 -24.64 18.46
N ARG A 218 -1.29 -24.31 17.18
CA ARG A 218 -1.63 -25.20 16.07
C ARG A 218 -0.86 -24.78 14.83
N GLU A 219 -0.51 -25.75 14.00
CA GLU A 219 0.02 -25.53 12.66
C GLU A 219 -0.72 -26.46 11.70
N VAL A 220 -1.00 -25.97 10.50
CA VAL A 220 -1.60 -26.76 9.44
C VAL A 220 -0.86 -26.56 8.13
N GLU A 221 -0.68 -27.66 7.40
CA GLU A 221 -0.31 -27.65 5.99
C GLU A 221 -1.55 -27.29 5.17
N ILE A 222 -1.47 -26.24 4.36
CA ILE A 222 -2.57 -25.81 3.50
C ILE A 222 -2.43 -26.44 2.11
N TYR A 223 -1.22 -26.34 1.54
CA TYR A 223 -0.90 -26.95 0.27
C TYR A 223 0.51 -27.55 0.30
N LYS A 224 0.73 -28.57 -0.54
CA LYS A 224 2.02 -29.21 -0.74
C LYS A 224 2.37 -29.25 -2.21
N ASN A 225 3.58 -28.79 -2.51
CA ASN A 225 4.18 -28.91 -3.83
C ASN A 225 5.16 -30.08 -3.84
N GLN A 226 5.14 -30.85 -4.92
CA GLN A 226 6.09 -31.93 -5.18
C GLN A 226 7.05 -31.48 -6.28
N ASP A 227 8.29 -31.93 -6.21
CA ASP A 227 9.33 -31.70 -7.22
C ASP A 227 9.66 -30.21 -7.50
N THR A 228 9.53 -29.34 -6.49
CA THR A 228 9.97 -27.94 -6.55
C THR A 228 11.48 -27.83 -6.39
N PRO A 229 12.20 -27.13 -7.30
CA PRO A 229 13.60 -26.81 -7.09
C PRO A 229 13.82 -26.08 -5.76
N HIS A 230 14.89 -26.41 -5.04
CA HIS A 230 15.23 -25.73 -3.79
C HIS A 230 15.26 -24.21 -3.96
N GLY A 231 14.58 -23.50 -3.04
CA GLY A 231 14.54 -22.04 -3.07
C GLY A 231 13.65 -21.43 -4.16
N SER A 232 12.92 -22.23 -4.95
CA SER A 232 11.86 -21.74 -5.86
C SER A 232 10.56 -21.33 -5.11
N GLY A 233 10.71 -20.90 -3.86
CA GLY A 233 9.70 -20.91 -2.80
C GLY A 233 8.35 -20.28 -3.16
N ASN A 234 7.33 -20.65 -2.39
CA ASN A 234 6.04 -20.00 -2.40
C ASN A 234 6.24 -18.55 -1.91
N ILE A 235 6.43 -17.62 -2.84
CA ILE A 235 6.63 -16.19 -2.56
C ILE A 235 5.25 -15.53 -2.39
N GLY A 236 5.20 -14.53 -1.50
CA GLY A 236 4.05 -13.63 -1.32
C GLY A 236 2.89 -14.23 -0.52
N ASN A 237 3.18 -15.15 0.41
CA ASN A 237 2.16 -15.72 1.27
C ASN A 237 1.73 -14.72 2.34
N CYS A 238 0.66 -13.99 2.10
CA CYS A 238 0.14 -12.99 3.02
C CYS A 238 -1.07 -13.48 3.79
N ILE A 239 -1.28 -12.92 4.97
CA ILE A 239 -2.36 -13.30 5.87
C ILE A 239 -3.02 -12.06 6.45
N ILE A 240 -4.35 -12.05 6.41
CA ILE A 240 -5.17 -11.03 7.06
C ILE A 240 -6.29 -11.69 7.86
N ASN A 241 -6.64 -11.09 9.00
CA ASN A 241 -7.66 -11.58 9.91
C ASN A 241 -8.69 -10.48 10.15
N ASN A 242 -9.98 -10.81 10.04
CA ASN A 242 -11.08 -9.85 10.27
C ASN A 242 -11.81 -10.05 11.62
N GLY A 243 -11.19 -10.77 12.55
CA GLY A 243 -11.79 -11.17 13.83
C GLY A 243 -12.43 -12.57 13.78
N SER A 244 -13.12 -12.90 12.69
CA SER A 244 -13.96 -14.11 12.57
C SER A 244 -13.39 -15.17 11.63
N SER A 245 -12.61 -14.74 10.64
CA SER A 245 -12.03 -15.55 9.58
C SER A 245 -10.60 -15.11 9.30
N ILE A 246 -9.85 -16.01 8.66
CA ILE A 246 -8.50 -15.76 8.19
C ILE A 246 -8.55 -15.83 6.68
N PHE A 247 -7.92 -14.88 6.00
CA PHE A 247 -7.74 -14.91 4.56
C PHE A 247 -6.26 -14.95 4.25
N ILE A 248 -5.90 -15.78 3.28
CA ILE A 248 -4.52 -15.92 2.81
C ILE A 248 -4.49 -15.79 1.29
N CYS A 249 -3.41 -15.22 0.77
CA CYS A 249 -3.05 -15.33 -0.63
C CYS A 249 -1.60 -15.78 -0.74
N GLY A 250 -1.18 -16.17 -1.93
CA GLY A 250 0.23 -16.41 -2.23
C GLY A 250 0.38 -17.21 -3.50
N THR A 251 1.50 -17.90 -3.64
CA THR A 251 1.82 -18.67 -4.85
C THR A 251 1.89 -20.16 -4.55
N LEU A 252 1.28 -20.97 -5.42
CA LEU A 252 1.41 -22.42 -5.44
C LEU A 252 2.20 -22.87 -6.69
N SER A 253 3.38 -23.46 -6.49
CA SER A 253 4.17 -24.05 -7.58
C SER A 253 3.66 -25.46 -7.91
N ILE A 254 3.19 -25.70 -9.15
CA ILE A 254 2.64 -27.01 -9.54
C ILE A 254 3.75 -27.88 -10.14
N ALA A 255 3.84 -29.14 -9.71
CA ALA A 255 4.78 -30.13 -10.23
C ALA A 255 4.66 -30.34 -11.76
N SER A 256 5.78 -30.68 -12.41
CA SER A 256 5.90 -31.11 -13.82
C SER A 256 5.49 -30.07 -14.88
N GLY A 257 6.33 -29.06 -15.09
CA GLY A 257 6.29 -28.22 -16.31
C GLY A 257 5.15 -27.21 -16.41
N LYS A 258 4.34 -27.04 -15.36
CA LYS A 258 3.36 -25.96 -15.24
C LYS A 258 3.93 -24.88 -14.30
N GLN A 259 3.78 -23.61 -14.68
CA GLN A 259 4.30 -22.49 -13.90
C GLN A 259 3.40 -22.19 -12.68
N ALA A 260 3.98 -21.52 -11.69
CA ALA A 260 3.35 -21.26 -10.40
C ALA A 260 2.14 -20.32 -10.53
N ASN A 261 1.06 -20.59 -9.80
CA ASN A 261 -0.18 -19.82 -9.84
C ASN A 261 -0.50 -19.22 -8.48
N PHE A 262 -1.04 -18.00 -8.49
CA PHE A 262 -1.51 -17.40 -7.27
C PHE A 262 -2.78 -18.11 -6.77
N TYR A 263 -2.99 -18.12 -5.45
CA TYR A 263 -4.22 -18.59 -4.83
C TYR A 263 -4.74 -17.53 -3.84
N VAL A 264 -6.01 -17.65 -3.48
CA VAL A 264 -6.68 -16.93 -2.41
C VAL A 264 -7.52 -17.93 -1.64
N ALA A 265 -7.41 -17.98 -0.33
CA ALA A 265 -8.20 -18.89 0.49
C ALA A 265 -8.73 -18.21 1.75
N LYS A 266 -9.91 -18.67 2.20
CA LYS A 266 -10.49 -18.31 3.49
C LYS A 266 -10.47 -19.52 4.40
N LEU A 267 -10.07 -19.30 5.64
CA LEU A 267 -10.04 -20.29 6.70
C LEU A 267 -10.86 -19.80 7.89
N ASP A 268 -11.36 -20.73 8.69
CA ASP A 268 -11.88 -20.42 10.02
C ASP A 268 -10.74 -20.14 11.02
N THR A 269 -11.07 -19.66 12.23
CA THR A 269 -10.06 -19.41 13.28
C THR A 269 -9.46 -20.68 13.90
N GLY A 270 -10.00 -21.84 13.52
CA GLY A 270 -9.46 -23.16 13.76
C GLY A 270 -8.42 -23.58 12.71
N LEU A 271 -8.19 -22.80 11.65
CA LEU A 271 -7.33 -23.11 10.51
C LEU A 271 -7.89 -24.19 9.57
N ASN A 272 -9.21 -24.38 9.50
CA ASN A 272 -9.82 -25.22 8.47
C ASN A 272 -10.16 -24.36 7.24
N ILE A 273 -9.88 -24.86 6.04
CA ILE A 273 -10.20 -24.19 4.78
C ILE A 273 -11.73 -24.18 4.60
N ILE A 274 -12.28 -22.98 4.40
CA ILE A 274 -13.70 -22.74 4.06
C ILE A 274 -13.86 -22.74 2.55
N TRP A 275 -13.00 -21.99 1.85
CA TRP A 275 -12.94 -21.96 0.40
C TRP A 275 -11.54 -21.56 -0.07
N ASP A 276 -11.20 -21.95 -1.29
CA ASP A 276 -10.06 -21.46 -2.04
C ASP A 276 -10.44 -21.11 -3.49
N LYS A 277 -9.66 -20.21 -4.08
CA LYS A 277 -9.80 -19.62 -5.41
C LYS A 277 -8.43 -19.41 -6.03
N GLY A 278 -8.39 -19.39 -7.35
CA GLY A 278 -7.20 -19.10 -8.15
C GLY A 278 -7.58 -18.97 -9.63
N PRO A 279 -6.61 -18.64 -10.50
CA PRO A 279 -6.82 -18.61 -11.94
C PRO A 279 -7.12 -20.02 -12.47
N THR A 280 -7.99 -20.11 -13.49
CA THR A 280 -8.51 -21.40 -13.98
C THR A 280 -7.57 -22.12 -14.94
N GLU A 281 -6.77 -21.38 -15.72
CA GLU A 281 -5.82 -21.93 -16.70
C GLU A 281 -4.68 -20.94 -16.94
N THR A 282 -3.43 -21.36 -16.74
CA THR A 282 -2.24 -20.56 -17.09
C THR A 282 -1.08 -21.47 -17.48
N ALA A 283 -0.23 -21.00 -18.40
CA ALA A 283 1.05 -21.63 -18.72
C ALA A 283 2.24 -20.89 -18.05
N SER A 284 1.95 -19.80 -17.34
CA SER A 284 2.90 -18.75 -16.99
C SER A 284 2.82 -18.35 -15.52
N GLN A 285 3.92 -17.84 -14.97
CA GLN A 285 4.09 -17.58 -13.54
C GLN A 285 3.24 -16.39 -13.08
N ASN A 286 2.45 -16.60 -12.02
CA ASN A 286 1.60 -15.58 -11.41
C ASN A 286 1.78 -15.64 -9.89
N ILE A 287 2.10 -14.50 -9.28
CA ILE A 287 2.43 -14.40 -7.85
C ILE A 287 1.55 -13.33 -7.23
N ALA A 288 0.82 -13.69 -6.16
CA ALA A 288 0.19 -12.72 -5.27
C ALA A 288 1.19 -12.34 -4.18
N TYR A 289 1.31 -11.05 -3.88
CA TYR A 289 2.22 -10.52 -2.87
C TYR A 289 1.54 -9.95 -1.64
N ASP A 290 0.28 -9.51 -1.75
CA ASP A 290 -0.43 -8.94 -0.61
C ASP A 290 -1.95 -9.05 -0.74
N ILE A 291 -2.63 -9.01 0.41
CA ILE A 291 -4.05 -9.19 0.59
C ILE A 291 -4.62 -8.14 1.54
N ALA A 292 -5.73 -7.54 1.15
CA ALA A 292 -6.47 -6.61 2.01
C ALA A 292 -7.98 -6.84 1.94
N LEU A 293 -8.70 -6.34 2.93
CA LEU A 293 -10.16 -6.43 3.03
C LEU A 293 -10.76 -5.03 3.03
N ASP A 294 -11.89 -4.84 2.35
CA ASP A 294 -12.75 -3.67 2.59
C ASP A 294 -13.68 -3.91 3.79
N ASP A 295 -14.43 -2.87 4.19
CA ASP A 295 -15.37 -2.94 5.33
C ASP A 295 -16.48 -4.00 5.17
N GLU A 296 -16.72 -4.49 3.95
CA GLU A 296 -17.68 -5.56 3.65
C GLU A 296 -17.01 -6.95 3.62
N ASN A 297 -15.74 -7.05 4.05
CA ASN A 297 -14.88 -8.24 3.96
C ASN A 297 -14.68 -8.76 2.53
N ASN A 298 -14.87 -7.93 1.50
CA ASN A 298 -14.45 -8.32 0.17
C ASN A 298 -12.92 -8.39 0.14
N VAL A 299 -12.40 -9.39 -0.55
CA VAL A 299 -10.98 -9.73 -0.57
C VAL A 299 -10.31 -9.12 -1.79
N TYR A 300 -9.24 -8.37 -1.57
CA TYR A 300 -8.44 -7.76 -2.60
C TYR A 300 -7.05 -8.34 -2.58
N VAL A 301 -6.52 -8.67 -3.74
CA VAL A 301 -5.20 -9.28 -3.89
C VAL A 301 -4.44 -8.56 -5.00
N THR A 302 -3.19 -8.23 -4.73
CA THR A 302 -2.25 -7.63 -5.69
C THR A 302 -1.05 -8.54 -5.93
N GLY A 303 -0.42 -8.39 -7.08
CA GLY A 303 0.77 -9.16 -7.43
C GLY A 303 1.24 -8.89 -8.86
N PHE A 304 1.92 -9.87 -9.47
CA PHE A 304 2.20 -9.87 -10.91
C PHE A 304 1.70 -11.13 -11.60
N TYR A 305 1.47 -11.02 -12.91
CA TYR A 305 1.27 -12.14 -13.83
C TYR A 305 2.22 -12.02 -15.02
N LYS A 306 2.48 -13.14 -15.71
CA LYS A 306 3.24 -13.19 -16.97
C LYS A 306 2.32 -13.58 -18.11
N ASP A 307 2.59 -13.03 -19.30
CA ASP A 307 1.74 -13.17 -20.48
C ASP A 307 0.31 -12.71 -20.18
N SER A 308 -0.72 -13.51 -20.50
CA SER A 308 -2.12 -13.20 -20.17
C SER A 308 -2.66 -14.14 -19.09
N ILE A 309 -3.58 -13.63 -18.25
CA ILE A 309 -4.20 -14.41 -17.17
C ILE A 309 -5.73 -14.22 -17.18
N THR A 310 -6.47 -15.30 -16.92
CA THR A 310 -7.91 -15.22 -16.64
C THR A 310 -8.16 -15.35 -15.14
N ILE A 311 -8.74 -14.31 -14.53
CA ILE A 311 -9.16 -14.31 -13.14
C ILE A 311 -10.69 -14.30 -13.11
N GLY A 312 -11.28 -15.36 -12.54
CA GLY A 312 -12.74 -15.56 -12.59
C GLY A 312 -13.23 -15.70 -14.04
N ASN A 313 -13.97 -14.70 -14.52
CA ASN A 313 -14.46 -14.64 -15.90
C ASN A 313 -13.85 -13.49 -16.73
N GLN A 314 -12.80 -12.84 -16.22
CA GLN A 314 -12.15 -11.71 -16.86
C GLN A 314 -10.73 -12.07 -17.34
N LEU A 315 -10.45 -11.79 -18.62
CA LEU A 315 -9.11 -11.89 -19.20
C LEU A 315 -8.35 -10.57 -18.98
N LEU A 316 -7.19 -10.65 -18.34
CA LEU A 316 -6.20 -9.58 -18.32
C LEU A 316 -5.19 -9.80 -19.45
N PRO A 317 -4.96 -8.79 -20.31
CA PRO A 317 -4.05 -8.93 -21.44
C PRO A 317 -2.59 -8.92 -21.00
N ASP A 318 -1.73 -9.49 -21.82
CA ASP A 318 -0.29 -9.28 -21.77
C ASP A 318 0.04 -7.84 -22.20
N LEU A 319 0.64 -7.03 -21.33
CA LEU A 319 1.14 -5.71 -21.67
C LEU A 319 2.65 -5.75 -21.95
N SER A 320 3.41 -6.60 -21.26
CA SER A 320 4.85 -6.80 -21.51
C SER A 320 5.45 -8.13 -21.00
N TYR A 321 6.31 -8.10 -19.97
CA TYR A 321 7.00 -9.27 -19.42
C TYR A 321 6.38 -9.74 -18.11
N GLN A 322 6.24 -8.83 -17.14
CA GLN A 322 5.48 -9.03 -15.90
C GLN A 322 4.59 -7.83 -15.67
N ASP A 323 3.30 -8.07 -15.48
CA ASP A 323 2.31 -7.00 -15.31
C ASP A 323 1.61 -7.12 -13.95
N ILE A 324 1.29 -5.97 -13.36
CA ILE A 324 0.58 -5.88 -12.09
C ILE A 324 -0.85 -6.34 -12.30
N PHE A 325 -1.38 -7.18 -11.41
CA PHE A 325 -2.82 -7.38 -11.27
C PHE A 325 -3.32 -6.87 -9.94
N ILE A 326 -4.56 -6.39 -9.93
CA ILE A 326 -5.38 -6.24 -8.72
C ILE A 326 -6.68 -6.98 -8.97
N SER A 327 -7.08 -7.85 -8.04
CA SER A 327 -8.32 -8.62 -8.15
C SER A 327 -9.18 -8.47 -6.90
N LYS A 328 -10.49 -8.44 -7.09
CA LYS A 328 -11.50 -8.36 -6.02
C LYS A 328 -12.39 -9.59 -6.03
N PHE A 329 -12.58 -10.19 -4.86
CA PHE A 329 -13.53 -11.26 -4.59
C PHE A 329 -14.48 -10.84 -3.45
N SER A 330 -15.70 -11.37 -3.43
CA SER A 330 -16.59 -11.28 -2.27
C SER A 330 -16.04 -12.08 -1.07
N GLU A 331 -16.59 -11.85 0.12
CA GLU A 331 -16.28 -12.64 1.32
C GLU A 331 -16.51 -14.16 1.13
N GLU A 332 -17.45 -14.55 0.26
CA GLU A 332 -17.74 -15.94 -0.11
C GLU A 332 -16.81 -16.49 -1.21
N GLY A 333 -15.86 -15.68 -1.70
CA GLY A 333 -14.90 -16.07 -2.72
C GLY A 333 -15.44 -15.99 -4.16
N ASN A 334 -16.59 -15.34 -4.39
CA ASN A 334 -17.06 -15.07 -5.76
C ASN A 334 -16.24 -13.93 -6.37
N PHE A 335 -15.77 -14.11 -7.60
CA PHE A 335 -15.06 -13.07 -8.36
C PHE A 335 -15.96 -11.85 -8.62
N ILE A 336 -15.40 -10.64 -8.46
CA ILE A 336 -16.11 -9.37 -8.71
C ILE A 336 -15.47 -8.64 -9.90
N TRP A 337 -14.17 -8.33 -9.85
CA TRP A 337 -13.45 -7.68 -10.94
C TRP A 337 -11.93 -7.92 -10.84
N ALA A 338 -11.23 -7.72 -11.95
CA ALA A 338 -9.77 -7.62 -11.98
C ALA A 338 -9.33 -6.38 -12.77
N LYS A 339 -8.14 -5.87 -12.47
CA LYS A 339 -7.51 -4.72 -13.13
C LYS A 339 -6.03 -5.03 -13.33
N ASN A 340 -5.42 -4.41 -14.32
CA ASN A 340 -4.00 -4.53 -14.58
C ASN A 340 -3.33 -3.17 -14.82
N ALA A 341 -2.03 -3.14 -14.59
CA ALA A 341 -1.14 -2.05 -14.97
C ALA A 341 0.25 -2.61 -15.27
N GLY A 342 1.00 -1.96 -16.12
CA GLY A 342 2.33 -2.43 -16.46
C GLY A 342 2.96 -1.68 -17.61
N SER A 343 4.25 -1.91 -17.80
CA SER A 343 5.08 -1.36 -18.85
C SER A 343 4.57 -1.78 -20.22
N VAL A 344 4.67 -0.88 -21.20
CA VAL A 344 4.43 -1.22 -22.61
C VAL A 344 5.73 -1.48 -23.37
N VAL A 345 6.84 -1.60 -22.64
CA VAL A 345 8.18 -1.85 -23.17
C VAL A 345 8.51 -3.34 -23.01
N ALA A 346 8.89 -4.00 -24.10
CA ALA A 346 9.18 -5.42 -24.10
C ALA A 346 10.52 -5.78 -23.43
N GLY A 347 10.59 -6.98 -22.85
CA GLY A 347 11.80 -7.60 -22.31
C GLY A 347 12.09 -7.21 -20.86
N TYR A 348 13.37 -7.27 -20.47
CA TYR A 348 13.83 -7.01 -19.09
C TYR A 348 13.59 -5.59 -18.60
N LEU A 349 12.90 -4.70 -19.35
CA LEU A 349 12.53 -3.35 -18.93
C LEU A 349 11.07 -3.22 -18.49
N GLY A 350 10.27 -4.29 -18.62
CA GLY A 350 8.87 -4.35 -18.21
C GLY A 350 8.63 -5.29 -17.04
N HIS A 351 9.42 -5.13 -15.96
CA HIS A 351 9.16 -5.82 -14.69
C HIS A 351 8.24 -4.94 -13.83
N ASP A 352 6.95 -5.29 -13.80
CA ASP A 352 5.95 -4.60 -12.99
C ASP A 352 5.37 -5.53 -11.93
N VAL A 353 5.44 -5.10 -10.67
CA VAL A 353 5.03 -5.91 -9.51
C VAL A 353 4.28 -5.05 -8.52
N GLY A 354 3.05 -5.45 -8.19
CA GLY A 354 2.30 -4.87 -7.07
C GLY A 354 2.67 -5.60 -5.78
N TYR A 355 3.42 -4.95 -4.89
CA TYR A 355 3.95 -5.55 -3.67
C TYR A 355 3.01 -5.42 -2.47
N SER A 356 2.19 -4.38 -2.39
CA SER A 356 1.37 -4.11 -1.20
C SER A 356 0.05 -3.43 -1.54
N ILE A 357 -0.99 -3.69 -0.74
CA ILE A 357 -2.34 -3.15 -0.90
C ILE A 357 -2.96 -2.81 0.46
N CYS A 358 -3.58 -1.63 0.61
CA CYS A 358 -4.32 -1.26 1.83
C CYS A 358 -5.55 -0.38 1.54
N PHE A 359 -6.40 -0.23 2.55
CA PHE A 359 -7.59 0.62 2.52
C PHE A 359 -7.49 1.77 3.51
N ASP A 360 -7.85 2.99 3.10
CA ASP A 360 -8.13 4.05 4.06
C ASP A 360 -9.51 3.87 4.71
N TYR A 361 -9.81 4.68 5.73
CA TYR A 361 -11.11 4.70 6.40
C TYR A 361 -12.31 5.03 5.48
N ASN A 362 -12.07 5.58 4.28
CA ASN A 362 -13.11 5.85 3.31
C ASN A 362 -13.28 4.71 2.27
N ASN A 363 -12.62 3.56 2.48
CA ASN A 363 -12.50 2.46 1.52
C ASN A 363 -11.87 2.86 0.17
N SER A 364 -11.00 3.86 0.16
CA SER A 364 -10.11 4.09 -0.98
C SER A 364 -9.05 3.00 -1.01
N ILE A 365 -8.79 2.46 -2.20
CA ILE A 365 -7.80 1.40 -2.40
C ILE A 365 -6.45 2.05 -2.67
N TYR A 366 -5.40 1.63 -1.96
CA TYR A 366 -4.03 2.00 -2.22
C TYR A 366 -3.23 0.77 -2.59
N VAL A 367 -2.51 0.85 -3.70
CA VAL A 367 -1.63 -0.23 -4.19
C VAL A 367 -0.26 0.37 -4.42
N SER A 368 0.78 -0.30 -3.93
CA SER A 368 2.15 0.11 -4.18
C SER A 368 2.98 -1.03 -4.72
N GLY A 369 4.10 -0.68 -5.32
CA GLY A 369 5.00 -1.67 -5.88
C GLY A 369 6.14 -1.07 -6.65
N TYR A 370 6.62 -1.79 -7.66
CA TYR A 370 7.61 -1.33 -8.61
C TYR A 370 7.02 -1.42 -10.02
N VAL A 371 7.29 -0.42 -10.85
CA VAL A 371 6.97 -0.45 -12.27
C VAL A 371 8.22 -0.25 -13.10
N GLY A 372 8.23 -0.89 -14.26
CA GLY A 372 9.18 -0.62 -15.31
C GLY A 372 8.90 0.72 -15.99
N LYS A 373 9.65 0.95 -17.07
CA LYS A 373 9.58 2.21 -17.80
C LYS A 373 8.31 2.28 -18.65
N ASP A 374 7.70 3.46 -18.72
CA ASP A 374 6.51 3.71 -19.54
C ASP A 374 5.31 2.86 -19.11
N ALA A 375 5.16 2.59 -17.80
CA ALA A 375 4.06 1.80 -17.26
C ALA A 375 2.73 2.51 -17.36
N VAL A 376 1.73 1.81 -17.92
CA VAL A 376 0.39 2.30 -18.18
C VAL A 376 -0.58 1.75 -17.14
N PHE A 377 -1.23 2.67 -16.45
CA PHE A 377 -2.35 2.43 -15.56
C PHE A 377 -3.62 2.93 -16.27
N SER A 378 -4.32 1.98 -16.89
CA SER A 378 -5.43 2.29 -17.80
C SER A 378 -6.59 3.01 -17.10
N PRO A 379 -7.23 4.01 -17.76
CA PRO A 379 -7.13 4.30 -19.18
C PRO A 379 -6.13 5.42 -19.59
N THR A 380 -5.47 6.12 -18.67
CA THR A 380 -4.83 7.40 -19.03
C THR A 380 -3.55 7.77 -18.28
N ILE A 381 -3.11 7.00 -17.29
CA ILE A 381 -1.94 7.37 -16.50
C ILE A 381 -0.75 6.56 -17.01
N GLN A 382 0.35 7.23 -17.34
CA GLN A 382 1.58 6.59 -17.79
C GLN A 382 2.75 7.18 -17.00
N THR A 383 3.62 6.33 -16.46
CA THR A 383 4.86 6.76 -15.80
C THR A 383 5.95 7.01 -16.84
N GLN A 384 6.86 7.95 -16.60
CA GLN A 384 8.00 8.19 -17.54
C GLN A 384 9.25 7.34 -17.25
N HIS A 385 9.37 6.86 -16.01
CA HIS A 385 10.56 6.18 -15.51
C HIS A 385 10.18 4.92 -14.75
N ALA A 386 11.11 3.97 -14.73
CA ALA A 386 11.02 2.82 -13.84
C ALA A 386 11.23 3.26 -12.39
N GLY A 387 10.58 2.57 -11.47
CA GLY A 387 10.77 2.81 -10.05
C GLY A 387 9.57 2.45 -9.18
N PRO A 388 9.70 2.66 -7.86
CA PRO A 388 8.62 2.44 -6.92
C PRO A 388 7.42 3.33 -7.23
N PHE A 389 6.20 2.80 -7.10
CA PHE A 389 4.97 3.56 -7.31
C PHE A 389 3.99 3.40 -6.16
N ILE A 390 3.05 4.34 -6.11
CA ILE A 390 1.83 4.27 -5.31
C ILE A 390 0.67 4.69 -6.21
N ALA A 391 -0.37 3.88 -6.26
CA ALA A 391 -1.60 4.14 -6.97
C ALA A 391 -2.77 4.18 -5.99
N LYS A 392 -3.68 5.13 -6.18
CA LYS A 392 -4.99 5.14 -5.53
C LYS A 392 -6.05 4.72 -6.53
N LEU A 393 -6.95 3.82 -6.14
CA LEU A 393 -8.07 3.37 -6.94
C LEU A 393 -9.39 3.64 -6.21
N ASP A 394 -10.45 3.88 -6.99
CA ASP A 394 -11.81 3.90 -6.47
C ASP A 394 -12.33 2.48 -6.21
N LYS A 395 -13.50 2.35 -5.57
CA LYS A 395 -14.13 1.07 -5.22
C LYS A 395 -14.43 0.14 -6.42
N ASN A 396 -14.43 0.67 -7.65
CA ASN A 396 -14.61 -0.10 -8.88
C ASN A 396 -13.26 -0.55 -9.49
N GLY A 397 -12.14 -0.21 -8.84
CA GLY A 397 -10.79 -0.47 -9.30
C GLY A 397 -10.34 0.47 -10.40
N ASP A 398 -10.95 1.65 -10.57
CA ASP A 398 -10.44 2.63 -11.52
C ASP A 398 -9.38 3.52 -10.85
N TYR A 399 -8.23 3.68 -11.49
CA TYR A 399 -7.13 4.51 -10.98
C TYR A 399 -7.54 5.98 -10.87
N GLU A 400 -7.43 6.54 -9.67
CA GLU A 400 -7.65 7.97 -9.38
C GLU A 400 -6.38 8.79 -9.56
N TYR A 401 -5.24 8.28 -9.11
CA TYR A 401 -3.90 8.83 -9.36
C TYR A 401 -2.81 7.76 -9.19
N VAL A 402 -1.63 8.04 -9.74
CA VAL A 402 -0.39 7.29 -9.52
C VAL A 402 0.72 8.28 -9.24
N ASN A 403 1.54 8.01 -8.23
CA ASN A 403 2.81 8.70 -7.98
C ASN A 403 3.94 7.69 -8.17
N SER A 404 5.01 8.05 -8.86
CA SER A 404 6.19 7.21 -9.03
C SER A 404 7.45 7.91 -8.53
N TYR A 405 8.38 7.11 -8.03
CA TYR A 405 9.68 7.55 -7.56
C TYR A 405 10.74 7.14 -8.56
N TYR A 406 11.57 8.08 -8.98
CA TYR A 406 12.75 7.77 -9.77
C TYR A 406 13.93 7.49 -8.85
N THR A 407 14.54 6.32 -9.00
CA THR A 407 15.68 5.85 -8.20
C THR A 407 17.04 6.09 -8.88
N GLY A 408 17.10 6.98 -9.87
CA GLY A 408 18.36 7.36 -10.53
C GLY A 408 18.79 6.45 -11.69
N TYR A 409 18.18 5.28 -11.85
CA TYR A 409 18.46 4.31 -12.91
C TYR A 409 17.16 3.78 -13.53
N ASP A 410 17.13 3.65 -14.86
CA ASP A 410 16.09 2.94 -15.61
C ASP A 410 16.43 1.42 -15.70
N ASP A 411 16.97 0.81 -14.63
CA ASP A 411 17.30 -0.63 -14.58
C ASP A 411 16.36 -1.40 -13.63
N ASN A 412 16.18 -2.71 -13.89
CA ASN A 412 15.12 -3.53 -13.27
C ASN A 412 15.61 -4.29 -12.06
N ASP A 413 16.58 -3.73 -11.36
CA ASP A 413 17.37 -4.51 -10.41
C ASP A 413 16.62 -4.72 -9.06
N GLU A 414 15.29 -4.52 -9.05
CA GLU A 414 14.37 -4.64 -7.90
C GLU A 414 14.97 -4.00 -6.63
N ARG A 415 15.69 -2.89 -6.80
CA ARG A 415 16.42 -2.21 -5.73
C ARG A 415 15.52 -1.41 -4.79
N GLY A 416 14.21 -1.38 -5.06
CA GLY A 416 13.20 -0.80 -4.17
C GLY A 416 11.87 -1.55 -4.22
N THR A 417 11.53 -2.24 -3.13
CA THR A 417 10.18 -2.74 -2.87
C THR A 417 9.36 -1.62 -2.23
N GLY A 418 8.26 -1.23 -2.87
CA GLY A 418 7.35 -0.20 -2.38
C GLY A 418 6.20 -0.81 -1.59
N HIS A 419 6.16 -0.54 -0.28
CA HIS A 419 5.13 -1.05 0.64
C HIS A 419 4.23 0.07 1.14
N VAL A 420 2.94 -0.20 1.35
CA VAL A 420 1.95 0.80 1.77
C VAL A 420 1.21 0.36 3.02
N ALA A 421 0.99 1.28 3.95
CA ALA A 421 0.10 1.07 5.08
C ALA A 421 -0.86 2.24 5.24
N CYS A 422 -2.11 1.93 5.52
CA CYS A 422 -3.16 2.92 5.70
C CYS A 422 -3.46 3.04 7.19
N ALA A 423 -3.56 4.28 7.68
CA ALA A 423 -3.91 4.55 9.07
C ALA A 423 -5.41 4.73 9.26
N SER A 424 -5.86 4.51 10.50
CA SER A 424 -7.24 4.68 10.94
C SER A 424 -7.82 6.09 10.71
N ASN A 425 -6.95 7.10 10.61
CA ASN A 425 -7.34 8.49 10.39
C ASN A 425 -7.52 8.86 8.90
N GLY A 426 -7.33 7.91 7.98
CA GLY A 426 -7.44 8.11 6.53
C GLY A 426 -6.18 8.61 5.85
N ASP A 427 -5.08 8.80 6.59
CA ASP A 427 -3.76 8.99 6.00
C ASP A 427 -3.20 7.65 5.51
N PHE A 428 -2.29 7.70 4.54
CA PHE A 428 -1.53 6.53 4.13
C PHE A 428 -0.04 6.84 4.10
N TYR A 429 0.74 5.79 4.34
CA TYR A 429 2.18 5.79 4.43
C TYR A 429 2.73 4.85 3.39
N PHE A 430 3.87 5.21 2.83
CA PHE A 430 4.60 4.39 1.89
C PHE A 430 6.05 4.32 2.32
N SER A 431 6.65 3.16 2.18
CA SER A 431 8.09 3.03 2.36
C SER A 431 8.70 2.26 1.22
N THR A 432 9.86 2.75 0.75
CA THR A 432 10.66 2.09 -0.27
C THR A 432 12.14 2.31 0.01
N SER A 433 12.97 1.54 -0.67
CA SER A 433 14.42 1.74 -0.72
C SER A 433 14.84 2.65 -1.86
N PHE A 434 16.05 3.18 -1.73
CA PHE A 434 16.72 3.97 -2.75
C PHE A 434 18.24 3.76 -2.76
N GLU A 435 18.83 3.97 -3.93
CA GLU A 435 20.27 4.12 -4.14
C GLU A 435 20.51 5.42 -4.93
N ASP A 436 21.63 6.08 -4.66
CA ASP A 436 22.07 7.39 -5.12
C ASP A 436 21.13 8.56 -4.77
N SER A 437 19.96 8.61 -5.41
CA SER A 437 18.93 9.61 -5.10
C SER A 437 17.55 9.06 -5.36
N ILE A 438 16.60 9.44 -4.51
CA ILE A 438 15.18 9.22 -4.73
C ILE A 438 14.53 10.55 -5.04
N THR A 439 13.87 10.64 -6.20
CA THR A 439 13.11 11.83 -6.59
C THR A 439 11.67 11.43 -6.73
N LEU A 440 10.79 12.06 -5.95
CA LEU A 440 9.37 11.90 -6.15
C LEU A 440 8.96 12.65 -7.42
N ASN A 441 8.59 11.89 -8.44
CA ASN A 441 7.88 12.43 -9.58
C ASN A 441 6.39 12.41 -9.25
N ILE A 442 5.87 13.56 -8.81
CA ILE A 442 4.42 13.73 -8.66
C ILE A 442 3.83 13.88 -10.06
N GLU A 443 3.72 12.78 -10.78
CA GLU A 443 2.83 12.67 -11.94
C GLU A 443 1.42 12.43 -11.43
N SER A 444 0.90 13.37 -10.64
CA SER A 444 -0.51 13.37 -10.28
C SER A 444 -1.34 13.66 -11.53
N TYR A 445 -1.52 12.66 -12.40
CA TYR A 445 -2.76 12.55 -13.12
C TYR A 445 -3.78 12.16 -12.08
N LYS A 446 -4.24 13.16 -11.31
CA LYS A 446 -5.61 13.11 -10.85
C LYS A 446 -6.38 12.83 -12.12
N LYS A 447 -7.09 11.69 -12.19
CA LYS A 447 -8.35 11.62 -12.94
C LYS A 447 -8.90 13.02 -12.78
N ARG A 448 -9.13 13.74 -13.88
CA ARG A 448 -10.13 14.80 -13.84
C ARG A 448 -11.41 14.06 -13.45
N LEU A 449 -11.55 13.70 -12.16
CA LEU A 449 -12.69 14.11 -11.40
C LEU A 449 -12.85 15.53 -11.88
N THR A 450 -13.83 15.71 -12.75
CA THR A 450 -14.54 16.95 -12.79
C THR A 450 -15.12 17.12 -11.38
N ASN A 451 -14.27 17.34 -10.39
CA ASN A 451 -14.59 18.14 -9.24
C ASN A 451 -14.73 19.51 -9.87
N ALA A 452 -15.90 19.73 -10.48
CA ALA A 452 -16.68 20.90 -10.25
C ALA A 452 -16.14 21.62 -9.01
N PHE A 453 -15.32 22.63 -9.25
CA PHE A 453 -14.72 23.46 -8.23
C PHE A 453 -15.01 24.88 -8.64
N PHE A 454 -15.48 25.66 -7.67
CA PHE A 454 -15.75 27.06 -7.86
C PHE A 454 -15.38 27.84 -6.60
N GLU A 455 -15.15 29.12 -6.76
CA GLU A 455 -14.93 30.08 -5.68
C GLU A 455 -16.09 31.08 -5.61
N LEU A 456 -16.28 31.62 -4.41
CA LEU A 456 -17.28 32.64 -4.10
C LEU A 456 -16.58 33.96 -3.76
N TYR A 457 -16.94 35.03 -4.45
CA TYR A 457 -16.44 36.36 -4.14
C TYR A 457 -17.52 37.43 -4.27
N PRO A 458 -17.63 38.42 -3.34
CA PRO A 458 -16.93 38.46 -2.06
C PRO A 458 -17.45 37.36 -1.12
N ASN A 459 -16.64 36.97 -0.14
CA ASN A 459 -17.04 36.08 0.95
C ASN A 459 -16.20 36.43 2.20
N PRO A 460 -16.74 37.11 3.23
CA PRO A 460 -18.16 37.35 3.48
C PRO A 460 -18.89 38.25 2.47
N ALA A 461 -20.19 38.03 2.30
CA ALA A 461 -21.01 38.67 1.27
C ALA A 461 -22.29 39.31 1.85
N LYS A 462 -22.77 40.39 1.22
CA LYS A 462 -23.97 41.11 1.65
C LYS A 462 -25.18 40.88 0.74
N GLU A 463 -25.05 41.13 -0.56
CA GLU A 463 -26.19 41.16 -1.49
C GLU A 463 -26.03 40.27 -2.72
N THR A 464 -24.82 40.18 -3.26
CA THR A 464 -24.52 39.39 -4.45
C THR A 464 -23.18 38.70 -4.26
N ILE A 465 -23.10 37.46 -4.72
CA ILE A 465 -21.86 36.70 -4.87
C ILE A 465 -21.62 36.40 -6.35
N TYR A 466 -20.35 36.44 -6.73
CA TYR A 466 -19.84 36.06 -8.03
C TYR A 466 -19.20 34.68 -7.92
N LEU A 467 -19.45 33.86 -8.93
CA LEU A 467 -18.97 32.49 -9.03
C LEU A 467 -17.74 32.50 -9.96
N SER A 468 -16.59 32.11 -9.44
CA SER A 468 -15.42 31.83 -10.27
C SER A 468 -15.31 30.33 -10.49
N TYR A 469 -15.39 29.86 -11.73
CA TYR A 469 -15.25 28.45 -12.10
C TYR A 469 -14.70 28.35 -13.52
N ASN A 470 -14.19 27.17 -13.89
CA ASN A 470 -13.56 26.91 -15.17
C ASN A 470 -14.42 27.44 -16.34
N PRO A 471 -13.87 28.29 -17.24
CA PRO A 471 -14.63 28.87 -18.36
C PRO A 471 -15.21 27.82 -19.32
N ASN A 472 -14.67 26.60 -19.34
CA ASN A 472 -15.15 25.51 -20.19
C ASN A 472 -16.30 24.69 -19.56
N GLN A 473 -16.70 25.00 -18.33
CA GLN A 473 -17.81 24.33 -17.64
C GLN A 473 -19.10 25.16 -17.70
N THR A 474 -20.24 24.46 -17.78
CA THR A 474 -21.57 25.07 -17.72
C THR A 474 -22.26 24.67 -16.42
N VAL A 475 -22.86 25.64 -15.71
CA VAL A 475 -23.62 25.38 -14.48
C VAL A 475 -25.10 25.27 -14.81
N ASN A 476 -25.68 24.09 -14.57
CA ASN A 476 -27.09 23.80 -14.78
C ASN A 476 -27.97 24.40 -13.68
N SER A 477 -27.55 24.24 -12.42
CA SER A 477 -28.32 24.70 -11.27
C SER A 477 -27.43 25.13 -10.09
N ALA A 478 -27.98 26.00 -9.24
CA ALA A 478 -27.43 26.37 -7.94
C ALA A 478 -28.46 26.15 -6.85
N ARG A 479 -28.00 25.74 -5.67
CA ARG A 479 -28.78 25.73 -4.43
C ARG A 479 -28.00 26.39 -3.31
N ILE A 480 -28.71 27.03 -2.40
CA ILE A 480 -28.12 27.47 -1.12
C ILE A 480 -28.82 26.69 -0.02
N LEU A 481 -28.03 26.11 0.88
CA LEU A 481 -28.47 25.27 1.98
C LEU A 481 -28.15 25.98 3.30
N ASN A 482 -29.05 25.88 4.27
CA ASN A 482 -28.72 26.21 5.65
C ASN A 482 -27.91 25.06 6.31
N LEU A 483 -27.41 25.27 7.53
CA LEU A 483 -26.61 24.25 8.23
C LEU A 483 -27.39 22.97 8.60
N SER A 484 -28.73 23.02 8.58
CA SER A 484 -29.58 21.82 8.73
C SER A 484 -29.81 21.06 7.42
N GLY A 485 -29.15 21.46 6.32
CA GLY A 485 -29.27 20.82 5.01
C GLY A 485 -30.53 21.19 4.22
N GLN A 486 -31.35 22.12 4.73
CA GLN A 486 -32.55 22.57 4.03
C GLN A 486 -32.18 23.57 2.93
N THR A 487 -32.76 23.38 1.74
CA THR A 487 -32.59 24.32 0.61
C THR A 487 -33.36 25.61 0.88
N VAL A 488 -32.64 26.73 1.02
CA VAL A 488 -33.19 28.08 1.22
C VAL A 488 -33.20 28.91 -0.06
N PHE A 489 -32.50 28.46 -1.11
CA PHE A 489 -32.54 29.07 -2.44
C PHE A 489 -32.28 28.04 -3.53
N LYS A 490 -32.89 28.21 -4.70
CA LYS A 490 -32.63 27.41 -5.89
C LYS A 490 -32.71 28.26 -7.16
N ALA A 491 -31.73 28.10 -8.04
CA ALA A 491 -31.69 28.72 -9.36
C ALA A 491 -31.35 27.69 -10.43
N ARG A 492 -31.85 27.91 -11.66
CA ARG A 492 -31.50 27.16 -12.86
C ARG A 492 -30.93 28.13 -13.89
N GLY A 493 -29.88 27.73 -14.61
CA GLY A 493 -29.26 28.53 -15.68
C GLY A 493 -28.68 29.85 -15.18
N ILE A 494 -27.60 29.79 -14.41
CA ILE A 494 -26.96 30.97 -13.80
C ILE A 494 -26.38 31.86 -14.88
N LYS A 495 -26.97 33.04 -15.09
CA LYS A 495 -26.50 34.04 -16.05
C LYS A 495 -25.42 34.92 -15.39
N ASN A 496 -24.38 35.24 -16.16
CA ASN A 496 -23.30 36.15 -15.76
C ASN A 496 -22.53 35.74 -14.49
N LYS A 497 -22.53 34.44 -14.14
CA LYS A 497 -21.81 33.88 -12.98
C LYS A 497 -22.10 34.63 -11.66
N GLN A 498 -23.34 35.04 -11.43
CA GLN A 498 -23.72 35.78 -10.22
C GLN A 498 -24.96 35.17 -9.56
N LEU A 499 -25.02 35.22 -8.23
CA LEU A 499 -26.20 34.88 -7.44
C LEU A 499 -26.53 36.04 -6.51
N ASN A 500 -27.79 36.48 -6.54
CA ASN A 500 -28.32 37.39 -5.53
C ASN A 500 -28.57 36.59 -4.25
N ILE A 501 -28.06 37.09 -3.13
CA ILE A 501 -28.21 36.52 -1.79
C ILE A 501 -28.82 37.54 -0.81
N GLY A 502 -29.36 38.64 -1.34
CA GLY A 502 -29.87 39.77 -0.56
C GLY A 502 -30.97 39.39 0.42
N PHE A 503 -31.71 38.32 0.13
CA PHE A 503 -32.79 37.76 0.94
C PHE A 503 -32.32 36.88 2.12
N LEU A 504 -31.03 36.50 2.17
CA LEU A 504 -30.49 35.70 3.28
C LEU A 504 -30.24 36.57 4.51
N THR A 505 -30.55 36.04 5.69
CA THR A 505 -30.14 36.63 6.98
C THR A 505 -28.66 36.37 7.23
N SER A 506 -28.02 37.17 8.11
CA SER A 506 -26.64 36.93 8.55
C SER A 506 -26.47 35.50 9.05
N GLY A 507 -25.39 34.82 8.64
CA GLY A 507 -25.15 33.43 8.99
C GLY A 507 -24.23 32.68 8.02
N ILE A 508 -24.04 31.39 8.29
CA ILE A 508 -23.26 30.49 7.43
C ILE A 508 -24.21 29.63 6.61
N TYR A 509 -23.93 29.53 5.32
CA TYR A 509 -24.67 28.73 4.35
C TYR A 509 -23.70 27.90 3.51
N LEU A 510 -24.24 26.89 2.82
CA LEU A 510 -23.51 26.14 1.79
C LEU A 510 -24.12 26.45 0.43
N VAL A 511 -23.29 26.84 -0.53
CA VAL A 511 -23.69 27.01 -1.93
C VAL A 511 -23.29 25.74 -2.67
N GLU A 512 -24.25 25.07 -3.28
CA GLU A 512 -24.05 23.89 -4.11
C GLU A 512 -24.31 24.24 -5.58
N LEU A 513 -23.38 23.89 -6.47
CA LEU A 513 -23.55 24.01 -7.92
C LEU A 513 -23.60 22.63 -8.56
N GLU A 514 -24.47 22.48 -9.56
CA GLU A 514 -24.58 21.30 -10.42
C GLU A 514 -24.18 21.67 -11.84
N PHE A 515 -23.24 20.93 -12.42
CA PHE A 515 -22.64 21.23 -13.71
C PHE A 515 -23.26 20.39 -14.83
N SER A 516 -22.97 20.75 -16.09
CA SER A 516 -23.50 20.08 -17.28
C SER A 516 -23.09 18.62 -17.44
N ASP A 517 -22.02 18.20 -16.78
CA ASP A 517 -21.54 16.82 -16.71
C ASP A 517 -22.10 16.04 -15.50
N ASN A 518 -23.14 16.58 -14.83
CA ASN A 518 -23.77 16.07 -13.61
C ASN A 518 -22.86 16.04 -12.37
N SER A 519 -21.65 16.59 -12.44
CA SER A 519 -20.82 16.79 -11.25
C SER A 519 -21.39 17.89 -10.35
N ARG A 520 -21.06 17.83 -9.05
CA ARG A 520 -21.50 18.80 -8.05
C ARG A 520 -20.32 19.37 -7.26
N ALA A 521 -20.44 20.64 -6.90
CA ALA A 521 -19.48 21.35 -6.05
C ALA A 521 -20.21 22.01 -4.89
N THR A 522 -19.57 22.08 -3.72
CA THR A 522 -20.10 22.84 -2.57
C THR A 522 -19.06 23.80 -2.01
N GLN A 523 -19.47 25.03 -1.71
CA GLN A 523 -18.64 26.05 -1.04
C GLN A 523 -19.34 26.70 0.13
N LYS A 524 -18.57 27.03 1.17
CA LYS A 524 -19.06 27.78 2.33
C LYS A 524 -19.30 29.25 1.98
N LEU A 525 -20.48 29.77 2.29
CA LEU A 525 -20.84 31.17 2.18
C LEU A 525 -21.06 31.77 3.57
N ILE A 526 -20.44 32.92 3.83
CA ILE A 526 -20.67 33.73 5.03
C ILE A 526 -21.46 34.96 4.60
N VAL A 527 -22.68 35.11 5.14
CA VAL A 527 -23.52 36.29 4.90
C VAL A 527 -23.43 37.23 6.09
N THR A 528 -23.11 38.49 5.84
CA THR A 528 -23.08 39.56 6.85
C THR A 528 -24.03 40.68 6.45
N LYS A 529 -25.08 40.88 7.23
CA LYS A 529 -25.94 42.08 7.17
C LYS A 529 -25.54 43.01 8.29
N GLU A 530 -25.45 44.30 7.97
CA GLU A 530 -25.39 45.38 8.97
C GLU A 530 -26.78 45.66 9.54
#